data_AF-A0A3M9Z0P1-F1
#
_entry.id   AF-A0A3M9Z0P1-F1
#
_cell.length_a   1.000
_cell.length_b   1.000
_cell.length_c   1.000
_cell.angle_alpha   90.00
_cell.angle_beta   90.00
_cell.angle_gamma   90.00
#
_symmetry.space_group_name_H-M   'P 1'
#
loop_
_entity.id
_entity.type
_entity.pdbx_description
1 polymer ?
#
loop_
_entity_poly.entity_id
_entity_poly.type
_entity_poly.pdbx_seq_one_letter_code
_entity_poly.pdbx_strand_id
1 'polypeptide(L)'
;MIAKTALKQFVYGLASVVVLGLGFTAEARAAAIIDNGTIQLGVDDFGQLNIPGPPSAVGTPSVGLRFLPTNNEATAAGCLCEGWGVADSISSVAAWANNNSGSANLILKSFSSTTDSATSIVANTTGIFEVTHKYIPDSRTPYLYRAEVTIKNTGSNAVDLRYRRVMDWDIEPTPFSEFSTIQGTAGASNVLFASNNGFAGSNPLEGSSSLGATGDFTDVGPFDHGALFDFGFGLLEAGKSFSFDIFYGAAPTETLALSALAAVGAEVYSFGQPAGGAESGEPNTFIFAFKGVGGSPVVPIPTPALLPGLIGLGLTVWRKRKGGTVQEQANG
;
A
#
# COMPACT_ATOMS: atom_id res chain seq x y z
N MET A 1 76.75 -43.81 -43.46
CA MET A 1 76.19 -43.51 -44.79
C MET A 1 74.75 -43.98 -44.81
N ILE A 2 73.80 -43.08 -45.12
CA ILE A 2 72.44 -43.36 -45.66
C ILE A 2 71.47 -44.03 -44.64
N ALA A 3 70.23 -43.59 -44.38
CA ALA A 3 69.48 -42.41 -44.78
C ALA A 3 68.31 -42.13 -43.79
N LYS A 4 67.92 -40.86 -43.82
CA LYS A 4 66.71 -40.21 -43.29
C LYS A 4 65.41 -40.96 -43.60
N THR A 5 64.40 -40.85 -42.73
CA THR A 5 63.05 -40.37 -43.11
C THR A 5 62.35 -39.78 -41.87
N ALA A 6 61.91 -38.53 -42.01
CA ALA A 6 61.28 -37.70 -40.98
C ALA A 6 59.77 -37.98 -40.87
N LEU A 7 59.26 -38.03 -39.63
CA LEU A 7 57.82 -38.08 -39.35
C LEU A 7 57.30 -36.63 -39.15
N LYS A 8 56.23 -36.32 -39.86
CA LYS A 8 55.61 -35.01 -40.05
C LYS A 8 55.11 -34.40 -38.72
N GLN A 9 55.47 -33.14 -38.48
CA GLN A 9 54.84 -32.29 -37.47
C GLN A 9 53.42 -31.93 -37.91
N PHE A 10 52.43 -32.25 -37.07
CA PHE A 10 51.06 -31.74 -37.20
C PHE A 10 51.01 -30.36 -36.53
N VAL A 11 50.81 -29.32 -37.33
CA VAL A 11 50.54 -27.96 -36.88
C VAL A 11 49.06 -27.90 -36.47
N TYR A 12 48.78 -27.76 -35.17
CA TYR A 12 47.44 -27.39 -34.70
C TYR A 12 47.31 -25.86 -34.79
N GLY A 13 46.55 -25.39 -35.78
CA GLY A 13 46.17 -23.99 -35.90
C GLY A 13 45.12 -23.61 -34.85
N LEU A 14 45.42 -22.55 -34.09
CA LEU A 14 44.46 -21.85 -33.24
C LEU A 14 43.34 -21.25 -34.09
N ALA A 15 42.11 -21.72 -33.90
CA ALA A 15 40.92 -20.98 -34.29
C ALA A 15 40.31 -20.35 -33.04
N SER A 16 40.67 -19.09 -32.78
CA SER A 16 40.02 -18.27 -31.76
C SER A 16 38.62 -17.94 -32.24
N VAL A 17 37.61 -18.63 -31.71
CA VAL A 17 36.21 -18.23 -31.86
C VAL A 17 36.00 -17.00 -30.99
N VAL A 18 35.95 -15.82 -31.60
CA VAL A 18 35.44 -14.61 -30.95
C VAL A 18 33.93 -14.76 -30.90
N VAL A 19 33.43 -15.29 -29.78
CA VAL A 19 32.02 -15.13 -29.43
C VAL A 19 31.84 -13.66 -29.05
N LEU A 20 31.28 -12.86 -29.96
CA LEU A 20 30.66 -11.59 -29.60
C LEU A 20 29.50 -11.92 -28.67
N GLY A 21 29.79 -11.96 -27.37
CA GLY A 21 28.76 -11.96 -26.35
C GLY A 21 28.00 -10.65 -26.49
N LEU A 22 26.81 -10.71 -27.08
CA LEU A 22 25.79 -9.70 -26.84
C LEU A 22 25.50 -9.77 -25.34
N GLY A 23 26.21 -8.93 -24.59
CA GLY A 23 25.94 -8.72 -23.17
C GLY A 23 24.55 -8.14 -23.08
N PHE A 24 23.55 -9.00 -22.84
CA PHE A 24 22.34 -8.56 -22.17
C PHE A 24 22.80 -8.05 -20.82
N THR A 25 22.89 -6.72 -20.68
CA THR A 25 22.92 -6.11 -19.36
C THR A 25 21.59 -6.45 -18.73
N ALA A 26 21.53 -7.52 -17.94
CA ALA A 26 20.45 -7.70 -16.99
C ALA A 26 20.46 -6.44 -16.13
N GLU A 27 19.44 -5.61 -16.30
CA GLU A 27 19.22 -4.46 -15.43
C GLU A 27 19.09 -5.05 -14.02
N ALA A 28 19.99 -4.68 -13.12
CA ALA A 28 19.93 -5.16 -11.74
C ALA A 28 18.65 -4.58 -11.12
N ARG A 29 17.58 -5.38 -11.09
CA ARG A 29 16.31 -5.00 -10.46
C ARG A 29 16.44 -5.05 -8.96
N ALA A 30 16.07 -3.97 -8.30
CA ALA A 30 16.14 -3.84 -6.85
C ALA A 30 14.78 -4.19 -6.25
N ALA A 31 14.73 -5.15 -5.34
CA ALA A 31 13.50 -5.54 -4.67
C ALA A 31 13.79 -5.91 -3.22
N ALA A 32 12.80 -5.84 -2.34
CA ALA A 32 12.96 -6.18 -0.93
C ALA A 32 11.71 -6.83 -0.35
N ILE A 33 11.92 -7.90 0.41
CA ILE A 33 10.93 -8.44 1.34
C ILE A 33 11.17 -7.75 2.69
N ILE A 34 10.16 -7.04 3.19
CA ILE A 34 10.21 -6.30 4.46
C ILE A 34 9.11 -6.79 5.40
N ASP A 35 9.35 -6.76 6.71
CA ASP A 35 8.34 -7.14 7.69
C ASP A 35 8.44 -6.41 9.04
N ASN A 36 7.33 -6.41 9.77
CA ASN A 36 7.22 -5.87 11.13
C ASN A 36 6.95 -6.98 12.17
N GLY A 37 7.20 -8.24 11.82
CA GLY A 37 6.85 -9.42 12.61
C GLY A 37 5.36 -9.83 12.59
N THR A 38 4.47 -9.06 11.95
CA THR A 38 3.04 -9.41 11.76
C THR A 38 2.64 -9.39 10.29
N ILE A 39 3.04 -8.34 9.58
CA ILE A 39 2.81 -8.14 8.15
C ILE A 39 4.14 -8.21 7.45
N GLN A 40 4.15 -8.88 6.30
CA GLN A 40 5.29 -8.93 5.39
C GLN A 40 4.85 -8.45 4.00
N LEU A 41 5.68 -7.61 3.38
CA LEU A 41 5.46 -7.06 2.04
C LEU A 41 6.62 -7.43 1.13
N GLY A 42 6.31 -7.79 -0.11
CA GLY A 42 7.30 -7.94 -1.17
C GLY A 42 7.26 -6.75 -2.11
N VAL A 43 8.15 -5.79 -1.92
CA VAL A 43 8.18 -4.52 -2.66
C VAL A 43 9.20 -4.59 -3.79
N ASP A 44 8.77 -4.31 -5.01
CA ASP A 44 9.62 -4.29 -6.21
C ASP A 44 10.14 -2.87 -6.52
N ASP A 45 11.06 -2.77 -7.50
CA ASP A 45 11.85 -1.57 -7.78
C ASP A 45 11.03 -0.31 -8.04
N PHE A 46 9.95 -0.39 -8.82
CA PHE A 46 9.05 0.75 -9.07
C PHE A 46 7.96 0.93 -8.00
N GLY A 47 8.03 0.23 -6.87
CA GLY A 47 7.13 0.41 -5.74
C GLY A 47 5.77 -0.28 -5.86
N GLN A 48 5.56 -1.13 -6.86
CA GLN A 48 4.51 -2.17 -6.86
C GLN A 48 4.92 -3.36 -5.98
N LEU A 49 3.96 -4.18 -5.59
CA LEU A 49 4.17 -5.37 -4.78
C LEU A 49 4.34 -6.63 -5.65
N ASN A 50 4.41 -7.79 -4.98
CA ASN A 50 4.47 -9.14 -5.54
C ASN A 50 5.83 -9.50 -6.14
N ILE A 51 6.80 -9.87 -5.29
CA ILE A 51 8.13 -10.32 -5.73
C ILE A 51 8.39 -11.78 -5.34
N PRO A 52 9.28 -12.51 -6.05
CA PRO A 52 9.67 -13.86 -5.66
C PRO A 52 10.15 -13.93 -4.21
N GLY A 53 9.73 -14.95 -3.47
CA GLY A 53 10.09 -15.11 -2.06
C GLY A 53 9.76 -16.49 -1.49
N PRO A 54 9.89 -16.68 -0.17
CA PRO A 54 9.51 -17.94 0.47
C PRO A 54 8.03 -18.28 0.22
N PRO A 55 7.68 -19.57 0.11
CA PRO A 55 6.30 -19.97 -0.14
C PRO A 55 5.35 -19.62 1.03
N SER A 56 4.12 -19.26 0.71
CA SER A 56 3.02 -19.10 1.67
C SER A 56 2.56 -20.44 2.27
N ALA A 57 1.56 -20.40 3.15
CA ALA A 57 0.99 -21.59 3.80
C ALA A 57 0.43 -22.62 2.80
N VAL A 58 -0.08 -22.16 1.65
CA VAL A 58 -0.60 -23.04 0.57
C VAL A 58 0.34 -23.12 -0.63
N GLY A 59 1.56 -22.56 -0.53
CA GLY A 59 2.64 -22.77 -1.50
C GLY A 59 2.84 -21.67 -2.53
N THR A 60 2.22 -20.50 -2.37
CA THR A 60 2.39 -19.35 -3.29
C THR A 60 3.85 -18.84 -3.22
N PRO A 61 4.63 -18.90 -4.32
CA PRO A 61 6.10 -18.71 -4.31
C PRO A 61 6.55 -17.24 -4.38
N SER A 62 5.64 -16.30 -4.15
CA SER A 62 5.90 -14.86 -4.17
C SER A 62 5.30 -14.24 -2.92
N VAL A 63 5.92 -13.16 -2.44
CA VAL A 63 5.44 -12.36 -1.32
C VAL A 63 4.80 -11.10 -1.90
N GLY A 64 3.52 -10.92 -1.60
CA GLY A 64 2.76 -9.73 -1.94
C GLY A 64 2.44 -8.94 -0.68
N LEU A 65 1.30 -9.26 -0.10
CA LEU A 65 0.87 -8.86 1.24
C LEU A 65 0.59 -10.13 2.05
N ARG A 66 1.46 -10.42 3.02
CA ARG A 66 1.41 -11.64 3.82
C ARG A 66 1.10 -11.39 5.28
N PHE A 67 0.21 -12.19 5.84
CA PHE A 67 -0.07 -12.24 7.27
C PHE A 67 0.76 -13.34 7.93
N LEU A 68 1.85 -12.94 8.59
CA LEU A 68 2.82 -13.89 9.16
C LEU A 68 2.23 -14.88 10.19
N PRO A 69 1.24 -14.52 11.04
CA PRO A 69 0.65 -15.47 11.99
C PRO A 69 0.00 -16.70 11.35
N THR A 70 -0.57 -16.57 10.14
CA THR A 70 -1.11 -17.71 9.38
C THR A 70 -0.20 -18.14 8.23
N ASN A 71 0.80 -17.32 7.89
CA ASN A 71 1.61 -17.41 6.67
C ASN A 71 0.76 -17.35 5.38
N ASN A 72 -0.45 -16.82 5.46
CA ASN A 72 -1.35 -16.65 4.31
C ASN A 72 -0.95 -15.42 3.49
N GLU A 73 -0.99 -15.58 2.18
CA GLU A 73 -0.80 -14.54 1.17
C GLU A 73 -2.15 -13.94 0.72
N ALA A 74 -2.11 -12.76 0.10
CA ALA A 74 -3.33 -12.08 -0.34
C ALA A 74 -3.31 -11.55 -1.77
N THR A 75 -2.16 -11.46 -2.44
CA THR A 75 -2.10 -10.71 -3.72
C THR A 75 -1.23 -11.34 -4.79
N ALA A 76 -0.68 -12.53 -4.53
CA ALA A 76 0.37 -13.11 -5.35
C ALA A 76 0.04 -14.49 -5.94
N ALA A 77 -1.13 -15.07 -5.63
CA ALA A 77 -1.55 -16.32 -6.25
C ALA A 77 -2.05 -16.03 -7.68
N GLY A 78 -1.93 -16.98 -8.61
CA GLY A 78 -2.46 -16.80 -9.97
C GLY A 78 -1.70 -15.76 -10.81
N CYS A 79 -1.94 -14.47 -10.59
CA CYS A 79 -1.25 -13.37 -11.25
C CYS A 79 -0.66 -12.37 -10.26
N LEU A 80 0.45 -11.72 -10.64
CA LEU A 80 1.07 -10.67 -9.82
C LEU A 80 0.38 -9.31 -10.06
N CYS A 81 -0.95 -9.31 -9.97
CA CYS A 81 -1.85 -8.22 -10.38
C CYS A 81 -2.01 -7.13 -9.31
N GLU A 82 -0.91 -6.70 -8.71
CA GLU A 82 -0.85 -5.51 -7.85
C GLU A 82 -0.07 -4.43 -8.60
N GLY A 83 -0.62 -3.22 -8.65
CA GLY A 83 0.01 -2.16 -9.40
C GLY A 83 -0.57 -0.79 -9.16
N TRP A 84 0.11 0.18 -9.75
CA TRP A 84 -0.20 1.59 -9.57
C TRP A 84 0.14 2.43 -10.78
N GLY A 85 -0.46 3.61 -10.86
CA GLY A 85 -0.09 4.60 -11.86
C GLY A 85 -0.37 6.04 -11.43
N VAL A 86 0.32 6.97 -12.09
CA VAL A 86 0.15 8.41 -11.95
C VAL A 86 -0.10 9.02 -13.33
N ALA A 87 -0.94 10.05 -13.40
CA ALA A 87 -1.18 10.75 -14.65
C ALA A 87 -1.46 12.23 -14.46
N ASP A 88 -1.23 12.99 -15.53
CA ASP A 88 -1.79 14.32 -15.76
C ASP A 88 -2.92 14.19 -16.77
N SER A 89 -4.15 14.48 -16.34
CA SER A 89 -5.32 14.39 -17.23
C SER A 89 -5.30 15.47 -18.33
N ILE A 90 -4.63 16.61 -18.10
CA ILE A 90 -4.59 17.74 -19.05
C ILE A 90 -3.73 17.39 -20.26
N SER A 91 -2.51 16.90 -20.02
CA SER A 91 -1.57 16.53 -21.10
C SER A 91 -1.72 15.08 -21.57
N SER A 92 -2.60 14.29 -20.94
CA SER A 92 -2.77 12.85 -21.22
C SER A 92 -1.47 12.04 -21.06
N VAL A 93 -0.60 12.46 -20.15
CA VAL A 93 0.63 11.74 -19.82
C VAL A 93 0.38 10.85 -18.61
N ALA A 94 0.74 9.57 -18.71
CA ALA A 94 0.65 8.60 -17.63
C ALA A 94 1.90 7.74 -17.53
N ALA A 95 2.19 7.27 -16.31
CA ALA A 95 3.22 6.28 -16.02
C ALA A 95 2.71 5.30 -14.96
N TRP A 96 3.09 4.03 -15.06
CA TRP A 96 2.52 2.96 -14.24
C TRP A 96 3.42 1.73 -14.17
N ALA A 97 3.21 0.90 -13.14
CA ALA A 97 3.90 -0.37 -12.92
C ALA A 97 2.93 -1.43 -12.36
N ASN A 98 3.17 -2.68 -12.73
CA ASN A 98 2.46 -3.88 -12.30
C ASN A 98 3.29 -5.13 -12.66
N ASN A 99 3.43 -6.09 -11.76
CA ASN A 99 4.31 -7.23 -12.01
C ASN A 99 3.74 -8.29 -12.98
N ASN A 100 2.43 -8.26 -13.24
CA ASN A 100 1.78 -9.08 -14.25
C ASN A 100 1.75 -8.39 -15.64
N SER A 101 1.36 -7.12 -15.70
CA SER A 101 1.17 -6.40 -16.98
C SER A 101 2.38 -5.57 -17.43
N GLY A 102 3.41 -5.45 -16.60
CA GLY A 102 4.65 -4.71 -16.87
C GLY A 102 4.62 -3.27 -16.37
N SER A 103 5.48 -2.44 -16.95
CA SER A 103 5.55 -1.01 -16.62
C SER A 103 5.69 -0.16 -17.87
N ALA A 104 5.26 1.10 -17.78
CA ALA A 104 5.40 2.06 -18.87
C ALA A 104 5.74 3.45 -18.35
N ASN A 105 6.58 4.15 -19.11
CA ASN A 105 6.97 5.55 -18.88
C ASN A 105 7.60 5.83 -17.51
N LEU A 106 8.25 4.85 -16.89
CA LEU A 106 8.96 5.01 -15.61
C LEU A 106 10.48 4.94 -15.80
N ILE A 107 11.17 5.70 -14.97
CA ILE A 107 12.63 5.69 -14.81
C ILE A 107 12.89 5.53 -13.31
N LEU A 108 13.55 4.44 -12.92
CA LEU A 108 13.94 4.23 -11.53
C LEU A 108 15.00 5.26 -11.15
N LYS A 109 14.75 6.05 -10.11
CA LYS A 109 15.73 7.00 -9.58
C LYS A 109 16.56 6.35 -8.48
N SER A 110 15.90 5.67 -7.56
CA SER A 110 16.55 4.92 -6.50
C SER A 110 15.59 3.92 -5.87
N PHE A 111 16.15 2.82 -5.39
CA PHE A 111 15.49 1.91 -4.47
C PHE A 111 16.42 1.66 -3.28
N SER A 112 15.89 1.73 -2.07
CA SER A 112 16.62 1.38 -0.85
C SER A 112 15.72 0.68 0.15
N SER A 113 16.31 -0.17 0.99
CA SER A 113 15.56 -0.91 2.01
C SER A 113 16.37 -1.18 3.27
N THR A 114 15.65 -1.41 4.36
CA THR A 114 16.10 -2.08 5.59
C THR A 114 15.37 -3.42 5.70
N THR A 115 15.45 -4.07 6.87
CA THR A 115 14.65 -5.28 7.15
C THR A 115 13.15 -5.00 7.23
N ASP A 116 12.77 -3.78 7.63
CA ASP A 116 11.40 -3.40 7.94
C ASP A 116 10.86 -2.25 7.08
N SER A 117 11.67 -1.67 6.18
CA SER A 117 11.26 -0.55 5.35
C SER A 117 11.81 -0.63 3.93
N ALA A 118 11.08 -0.06 2.98
CA ALA A 118 11.54 0.10 1.60
C ALA A 118 11.15 1.49 1.08
N THR A 119 12.00 2.09 0.24
CA THR A 119 11.71 3.35 -0.43
C THR A 119 12.03 3.22 -1.91
N SER A 120 11.02 3.38 -2.75
CA SER A 120 11.17 3.53 -4.19
C SER A 120 10.96 4.99 -4.58
N ILE A 121 11.86 5.53 -5.41
CA ILE A 121 11.70 6.83 -6.05
C ILE A 121 11.76 6.61 -7.55
N VAL A 122 10.71 7.03 -8.24
CA VAL A 122 10.58 6.88 -9.69
C VAL A 122 10.25 8.23 -10.31
N ALA A 123 10.85 8.51 -11.46
CA ALA A 123 10.43 9.62 -12.30
C ALA A 123 9.68 9.08 -13.50
N ASN A 124 8.76 9.86 -14.06
CA ASN A 124 8.21 9.50 -15.36
C ASN A 124 9.15 9.96 -16.50
N THR A 125 9.08 9.31 -17.66
CA THR A 125 9.98 9.57 -18.80
C THR A 125 9.83 10.97 -19.40
N THR A 126 8.71 11.64 -19.16
CA THR A 126 8.48 13.03 -19.62
C THR A 126 8.98 14.08 -18.65
N GLY A 127 9.42 13.71 -17.44
CA GLY A 127 9.91 14.63 -16.42
C GLY A 127 8.83 15.47 -15.74
N ILE A 128 7.56 15.05 -15.81
CA ILE A 128 6.43 15.71 -15.15
C ILE A 128 6.29 15.26 -13.70
N PHE A 129 6.52 13.97 -13.42
CA PHE A 129 6.30 13.38 -12.10
C PHE A 129 7.57 12.79 -11.53
N GLU A 130 7.78 13.03 -10.24
CA GLU A 130 8.61 12.20 -9.37
C GLU A 130 7.70 11.64 -8.26
N VAL A 131 7.61 10.33 -8.18
CA VAL A 131 6.78 9.60 -7.22
C VAL A 131 7.69 8.86 -6.25
N THR A 132 7.45 9.06 -4.96
CA THR A 132 8.11 8.34 -3.88
C THR A 132 7.08 7.47 -3.18
N HIS A 133 7.37 6.17 -3.09
CA HIS A 133 6.67 5.23 -2.22
C HIS A 133 7.60 4.86 -1.06
N LYS A 134 7.22 5.23 0.16
CA LYS A 134 7.96 4.86 1.37
C LYS A 134 7.13 3.93 2.25
N TYR A 135 7.52 2.66 2.26
CA TYR A 135 6.91 1.60 3.05
C TYR A 135 7.57 1.52 4.43
N ILE A 136 6.79 1.70 5.49
CA ILE A 136 7.23 1.60 6.89
C ILE A 136 6.12 0.97 7.77
N PRO A 137 6.46 0.30 8.88
CA PRO A 137 5.46 -0.16 9.84
C PRO A 137 4.70 1.03 10.44
N ASP A 138 3.39 0.89 10.65
CA ASP A 138 2.63 1.91 11.38
C ASP A 138 2.76 1.70 12.89
N SER A 139 3.24 2.69 13.63
CA SER A 139 3.46 2.56 15.07
C SER A 139 2.18 2.51 15.90
N ARG A 140 1.01 2.80 15.30
CA ARG A 140 -0.29 2.82 15.99
C ARG A 140 -0.95 1.44 16.04
N THR A 141 -0.51 0.50 15.21
CA THR A 141 -1.04 -0.87 15.17
C THR A 141 -0.04 -1.84 14.54
N PRO A 142 0.17 -3.05 15.08
CA PRO A 142 1.04 -4.03 14.44
C PRO A 142 0.48 -4.57 13.12
N TYR A 143 -0.83 -4.38 12.88
CA TYR A 143 -1.55 -4.96 11.76
C TYR A 143 -1.39 -4.20 10.43
N LEU A 144 -0.66 -3.08 10.40
CA LEU A 144 -0.52 -2.25 9.20
C LEU A 144 0.94 -1.87 8.91
N TYR A 145 1.26 -1.95 7.62
CA TYR A 145 2.27 -1.15 6.96
C TYR A 145 1.63 0.09 6.36
N ARG A 146 2.37 1.19 6.38
CA ARG A 146 2.04 2.43 5.69
C ARG A 146 2.97 2.63 4.51
N ALA A 147 2.41 2.78 3.32
CA ALA A 147 3.09 3.34 2.17
C ALA A 147 2.75 4.85 2.09
N GLU A 148 3.69 5.67 2.52
CA GLU A 148 3.60 7.13 2.35
C GLU A 148 3.91 7.44 0.88
N VAL A 149 2.90 7.89 0.14
CA VAL A 149 3.02 8.25 -1.28
C VAL A 149 3.21 9.75 -1.37
N THR A 150 4.28 10.18 -2.03
CA THR A 150 4.51 11.59 -2.35
C THR A 150 4.70 11.74 -3.85
N ILE A 151 3.88 12.58 -4.48
CA ILE A 151 3.94 12.88 -5.91
C ILE A 151 4.34 14.34 -6.06
N LYS A 152 5.47 14.58 -6.72
CA LYS A 152 5.96 15.91 -7.05
C LYS A 152 5.74 16.19 -8.54
N ASN A 153 5.19 17.36 -8.84
CA ASN A 153 5.20 17.90 -10.20
C ASN A 153 6.57 18.54 -10.46
N THR A 154 7.41 17.85 -11.25
CA THR A 154 8.74 18.33 -11.67
C THR A 154 8.72 19.08 -12.99
N GLY A 155 7.56 19.12 -13.67
CA GLY A 155 7.36 19.86 -14.90
C GLY A 155 7.25 21.38 -14.69
N SER A 156 6.99 22.09 -15.78
CA SER A 156 6.86 23.56 -15.79
C SER A 156 5.43 24.08 -15.69
N ASN A 157 4.42 23.21 -15.84
CA ASN A 157 3.01 23.57 -15.88
C ASN A 157 2.27 22.88 -14.74
N ALA A 158 1.14 23.44 -14.30
CA ALA A 158 0.21 22.73 -13.43
C ALA A 158 -0.33 21.47 -14.13
N VAL A 159 -0.57 20.42 -13.36
CA VAL A 159 -1.13 19.15 -13.84
C VAL A 159 -2.42 18.83 -13.10
N ASP A 160 -3.39 18.20 -13.76
CA ASP A 160 -4.54 17.62 -13.07
C ASP A 160 -4.18 16.20 -12.61
N LEU A 161 -3.76 16.11 -11.35
CA LEU A 161 -3.13 14.92 -10.80
C LEU A 161 -4.13 13.78 -10.62
N ARG A 162 -3.86 12.66 -11.31
CA ARG A 162 -4.57 11.39 -11.15
C ARG A 162 -3.66 10.32 -10.57
N TYR A 163 -4.23 9.44 -9.76
CA TYR A 163 -3.55 8.25 -9.24
C TYR A 163 -4.48 7.05 -9.32
N ARG A 164 -3.95 5.88 -9.65
CA ARG A 164 -4.67 4.61 -9.59
C ARG A 164 -3.88 3.64 -8.72
N ARG A 165 -4.59 2.90 -7.87
CA ARG A 165 -4.06 1.67 -7.27
C ARG A 165 -5.03 0.53 -7.55
N VAL A 166 -4.50 -0.59 -8.00
CA VAL A 166 -5.25 -1.79 -8.37
C VAL A 166 -4.58 -3.00 -7.75
N MET A 167 -5.39 -3.94 -7.29
CA MET A 167 -4.94 -5.12 -6.61
C MET A 167 -5.94 -6.23 -6.79
N ASP A 168 -5.47 -7.37 -7.25
CA ASP A 168 -6.19 -8.63 -7.21
C ASP A 168 -6.12 -9.23 -5.82
N TRP A 169 -7.26 -9.64 -5.27
CA TRP A 169 -7.30 -10.32 -3.98
C TRP A 169 -7.30 -11.82 -4.24
N ASP A 170 -6.31 -12.50 -3.70
CA ASP A 170 -6.17 -13.95 -3.69
C ASP A 170 -6.07 -14.43 -2.25
N ILE A 171 -7.18 -14.39 -1.51
CA ILE A 171 -7.09 -14.47 -0.06
C ILE A 171 -6.93 -15.91 0.38
N GLU A 172 -5.71 -16.25 0.80
CA GLU A 172 -5.43 -17.55 1.39
C GLU A 172 -6.17 -17.74 2.73
N PRO A 173 -6.63 -18.98 3.03
CA PRO A 173 -6.26 -20.24 2.40
C PRO A 173 -7.11 -20.65 1.18
N THR A 174 -7.98 -19.79 0.67
CA THR A 174 -8.87 -20.09 -0.46
C THR A 174 -8.71 -19.05 -1.58
N PRO A 175 -7.51 -18.95 -2.19
CA PRO A 175 -7.29 -17.98 -3.27
C PRO A 175 -8.29 -18.20 -4.42
N PHE A 176 -8.63 -17.13 -5.14
CA PHE A 176 -9.64 -17.07 -6.21
C PHE A 176 -11.10 -17.23 -5.71
N SER A 177 -11.31 -17.14 -4.41
CA SER A 177 -12.60 -17.38 -3.75
C SER A 177 -12.67 -16.56 -2.48
N GLU A 178 -12.67 -15.24 -2.66
CA GLU A 178 -12.63 -14.28 -1.58
C GLU A 178 -13.87 -13.38 -1.55
N PHE A 179 -14.16 -12.87 -0.37
CA PHE A 179 -15.06 -11.76 -0.18
C PHE A 179 -14.29 -10.46 -0.27
N SER A 180 -14.84 -9.51 -1.02
CA SER A 180 -14.34 -8.14 -1.11
C SER A 180 -15.37 -7.19 -0.52
N THR A 181 -14.89 -6.29 0.32
CA THR A 181 -15.64 -5.16 0.88
C THR A 181 -14.94 -3.88 0.46
N ILE A 182 -15.67 -2.84 0.08
CA ILE A 182 -15.15 -1.46 -0.08
C ILE A 182 -16.07 -0.50 0.70
N GLN A 183 -15.48 0.41 1.46
CA GLN A 183 -16.25 1.40 2.24
C GLN A 183 -15.54 2.76 2.27
N GLY A 184 -16.32 3.82 2.47
CA GLY A 184 -15.84 5.20 2.64
C GLY A 184 -15.74 6.01 1.34
N THR A 185 -16.03 5.40 0.18
CA THR A 185 -15.87 6.06 -1.13
C THR A 185 -16.83 7.24 -1.30
N ALA A 186 -18.06 7.12 -0.80
CA ALA A 186 -19.05 8.20 -0.87
C ALA A 186 -18.65 9.44 -0.06
N GLY A 187 -17.83 9.27 0.98
CA GLY A 187 -17.39 10.33 1.88
C GLY A 187 -16.06 10.99 1.48
N ALA A 188 -15.34 10.45 0.51
CA ALA A 188 -13.98 10.88 0.14
C ALA A 188 -13.96 11.65 -1.18
N SER A 189 -13.75 12.97 -1.12
CA SER A 189 -13.90 13.86 -2.28
C SER A 189 -12.93 13.61 -3.43
N ASN A 190 -11.78 12.97 -3.17
CA ASN A 190 -10.77 12.70 -4.19
C ASN A 190 -10.89 11.29 -4.77
N VAL A 191 -11.85 10.46 -4.33
CA VAL A 191 -12.18 9.19 -4.98
C VAL A 191 -13.05 9.47 -6.19
N LEU A 192 -12.54 9.19 -7.38
CA LEU A 192 -13.27 9.34 -8.63
C LEU A 192 -14.08 8.08 -8.97
N PHE A 193 -13.50 6.92 -8.65
CA PHE A 193 -14.10 5.63 -8.93
C PHE A 193 -13.48 4.55 -8.04
N ALA A 194 -14.29 3.58 -7.62
CA ALA A 194 -13.82 2.39 -6.93
C ALA A 194 -14.65 1.18 -7.38
N SER A 195 -14.02 0.02 -7.47
CA SER A 195 -14.70 -1.23 -7.85
C SER A 195 -13.97 -2.46 -7.33
N ASN A 196 -14.60 -3.62 -7.50
CA ASN A 196 -13.98 -4.91 -7.22
C ASN A 196 -13.08 -5.44 -8.36
N ASN A 197 -12.72 -4.64 -9.38
CA ASN A 197 -11.91 -5.17 -10.48
C ASN A 197 -10.40 -5.03 -10.24
N GLY A 198 -9.82 -6.03 -9.57
CA GLY A 198 -8.37 -6.16 -9.36
C GLY A 198 -7.54 -6.47 -10.61
N PHE A 199 -8.18 -6.83 -11.74
CA PHE A 199 -7.51 -7.17 -13.01
C PHE A 199 -7.38 -6.00 -13.98
N ALA A 200 -7.91 -4.83 -13.61
CA ALA A 200 -7.86 -3.64 -14.46
C ALA A 200 -6.41 -3.14 -14.63
N GLY A 201 -6.13 -2.45 -15.74
CA GLY A 201 -4.81 -1.88 -15.96
C GLY A 201 -4.48 -0.76 -14.97
N SER A 202 -3.19 -0.68 -14.60
CA SER A 202 -2.68 0.30 -13.64
C SER A 202 -2.66 1.74 -14.16
N ASN A 203 -2.96 1.98 -15.44
CA ASN A 203 -2.97 3.31 -16.02
C ASN A 203 -4.22 4.11 -15.56
N PRO A 204 -4.06 5.25 -14.85
CA PRO A 204 -5.21 6.05 -14.39
C PRO A 204 -6.07 6.63 -15.51
N LEU A 205 -5.58 6.62 -16.76
CA LEU A 205 -6.30 7.12 -17.93
C LEU A 205 -7.06 6.01 -18.70
N GLU A 206 -7.00 4.74 -18.26
CA GLU A 206 -7.67 3.61 -18.93
C GLU A 206 -9.18 3.57 -18.72
N GLY A 207 -9.73 4.49 -17.92
CA GLY A 207 -11.16 4.56 -17.61
C GLY A 207 -11.58 3.53 -16.56
N SER A 208 -12.84 3.63 -16.14
CA SER A 208 -13.41 2.78 -15.09
C SER A 208 -13.62 1.34 -15.56
N SER A 209 -13.40 0.39 -14.66
CA SER A 209 -13.61 -1.04 -14.90
C SER A 209 -14.18 -1.73 -13.65
N SER A 210 -15.06 -2.70 -13.79
CA SER A 210 -15.76 -3.36 -12.67
C SER A 210 -16.07 -4.82 -12.98
N LEU A 211 -16.08 -5.68 -11.95
CA LEU A 211 -16.56 -7.06 -12.00
C LEU A 211 -17.96 -7.19 -11.35
N GLY A 212 -18.77 -6.14 -11.40
CA GLY A 212 -20.16 -6.14 -10.94
C GLY A 212 -20.42 -5.42 -9.63
N ALA A 213 -19.38 -4.93 -8.94
CA ALA A 213 -19.50 -4.07 -7.76
C ALA A 213 -18.70 -2.76 -7.93
N THR A 214 -19.27 -1.64 -7.48
CA THR A 214 -18.69 -0.31 -7.58
C THR A 214 -19.06 0.54 -6.37
N GLY A 215 -18.19 1.49 -5.99
CA GLY A 215 -18.40 2.32 -4.80
C GLY A 215 -18.33 1.50 -3.52
N ASP A 216 -19.19 1.82 -2.55
CA ASP A 216 -19.27 1.09 -1.29
C ASP A 216 -20.09 -0.20 -1.43
N PHE A 217 -19.54 -1.32 -0.99
CA PHE A 217 -20.18 -2.63 -0.93
C PHE A 217 -19.58 -3.49 0.19
N THR A 218 -20.32 -4.50 0.61
CA THR A 218 -19.91 -5.42 1.68
C THR A 218 -20.02 -6.85 1.20
N ASP A 219 -18.98 -7.64 1.45
CA ASP A 219 -18.88 -9.08 1.26
C ASP A 219 -19.43 -9.54 -0.09
N VAL A 220 -19.08 -8.82 -1.16
CA VAL A 220 -19.29 -9.34 -2.50
C VAL A 220 -18.38 -10.55 -2.64
N GLY A 221 -18.91 -11.69 -3.10
CA GLY A 221 -18.15 -12.93 -3.18
C GLY A 221 -18.92 -14.15 -2.67
N PRO A 222 -18.24 -15.30 -2.53
CA PRO A 222 -16.83 -15.50 -2.85
C PRO A 222 -16.64 -15.65 -4.37
N PHE A 223 -15.76 -14.83 -4.95
CA PHE A 223 -15.39 -14.84 -6.37
C PHE A 223 -13.94 -14.39 -6.50
N ASP A 224 -13.31 -14.71 -7.63
CA ASP A 224 -12.01 -14.19 -8.06
C ASP A 224 -12.13 -12.71 -8.47
N HIS A 225 -11.64 -11.81 -7.61
CA HIS A 225 -11.77 -10.35 -7.76
C HIS A 225 -10.85 -9.61 -6.80
N GLY A 226 -10.92 -8.28 -6.78
CA GLY A 226 -9.99 -7.50 -5.97
C GLY A 226 -10.53 -6.13 -5.59
N ALA A 227 -9.67 -5.13 -5.76
CA ALA A 227 -9.99 -3.73 -5.55
C ALA A 227 -9.28 -2.84 -6.57
N LEU A 228 -10.00 -1.83 -7.04
CA LEU A 228 -9.46 -0.72 -7.81
C LEU A 228 -9.93 0.59 -7.20
N PHE A 229 -9.01 1.55 -7.10
CA PHE A 229 -9.31 2.93 -6.70
C PHE A 229 -8.67 3.91 -7.67
N ASP A 230 -9.50 4.77 -8.24
CA ASP A 230 -9.10 5.94 -9.02
C ASP A 230 -9.25 7.20 -8.18
N PHE A 231 -8.18 8.00 -8.15
CA PHE A 231 -8.13 9.26 -7.43
C PHE A 231 -7.89 10.44 -8.38
N GLY A 232 -8.50 11.57 -8.01
CA GLY A 232 -8.29 12.87 -8.63
C GLY A 232 -8.02 13.89 -7.55
N PHE A 233 -6.79 14.41 -7.51
CA PHE A 233 -6.36 15.36 -6.48
C PHE A 233 -6.42 16.82 -6.95
N GLY A 234 -6.93 17.05 -8.16
CA GLY A 234 -7.05 18.37 -8.77
C GLY A 234 -5.70 18.91 -9.25
N LEU A 235 -5.63 20.24 -9.38
CA LEU A 235 -4.44 20.92 -9.90
C LEU A 235 -3.27 20.85 -8.90
N LEU A 236 -2.17 20.25 -9.35
CA LEU A 236 -0.88 20.32 -8.69
C LEU A 236 0.05 21.25 -9.47
N GLU A 237 0.31 22.43 -8.90
CA GLU A 237 1.20 23.44 -9.50
C GLU A 237 2.63 22.92 -9.69
N ALA A 238 3.34 23.50 -10.67
CA ALA A 238 4.74 23.18 -10.94
C ALA A 238 5.61 23.34 -9.68
N GLY A 239 6.46 22.34 -9.42
CA GLY A 239 7.35 22.30 -8.25
C GLY A 239 6.65 21.98 -6.92
N LYS A 240 5.33 21.75 -6.90
CA LYS A 240 4.61 21.33 -5.69
C LYS A 240 4.54 19.81 -5.57
N SER A 241 4.28 19.37 -4.34
CA SER A 241 4.05 17.97 -4.01
C SER A 241 2.68 17.78 -3.38
N PHE A 242 2.09 16.63 -3.63
CA PHE A 242 0.91 16.11 -2.94
C PHE A 242 1.28 14.79 -2.28
N SER A 243 0.78 14.56 -1.06
CA SER A 243 1.04 13.32 -0.32
C SER A 243 -0.24 12.76 0.27
N PHE A 244 -0.34 11.44 0.27
CA PHE A 244 -1.41 10.66 0.90
C PHE A 244 -0.81 9.33 1.38
N ASP A 245 -1.52 8.66 2.28
CA ASP A 245 -1.09 7.37 2.83
C ASP A 245 -1.93 6.24 2.23
N ILE A 246 -1.26 5.14 1.87
CA ILE A 246 -1.86 3.84 1.63
C ILE A 246 -1.49 2.94 2.81
N PHE A 247 -2.42 2.12 3.29
CA PHE A 247 -2.18 1.12 4.32
C PHE A 247 -2.37 -0.27 3.75
N TYR A 248 -1.38 -1.13 3.97
CA TYR A 248 -1.42 -2.55 3.65
C TYR A 248 -1.35 -3.34 4.94
N GLY A 249 -2.17 -4.37 5.10
CA GLY A 249 -2.09 -5.16 6.31
C GLY A 249 -3.06 -6.31 6.39
N ALA A 250 -3.15 -6.87 7.59
CA ALA A 250 -4.03 -7.98 7.89
C ALA A 250 -4.22 -8.10 9.40
N ALA A 251 -5.37 -8.60 9.82
CA ALA A 251 -5.65 -8.89 11.21
C ALA A 251 -6.34 -10.26 11.35
N PRO A 252 -6.29 -10.91 12.54
CA PRO A 252 -6.92 -12.22 12.75
C PRO A 252 -8.44 -12.25 12.50
N THR A 253 -9.11 -11.11 12.67
CA THR A 253 -10.57 -10.97 12.53
C THR A 253 -10.90 -9.61 11.92
N GLU A 254 -12.13 -9.48 11.40
CA GLU A 254 -12.59 -8.21 10.84
C GLU A 254 -12.66 -7.11 11.91
N THR A 255 -13.07 -7.45 13.13
CA THR A 255 -13.12 -6.50 14.25
C THR A 255 -11.75 -5.90 14.55
N LEU A 256 -10.69 -6.71 14.50
CA LEU A 256 -9.32 -6.22 14.68
C LEU A 256 -8.84 -5.42 13.47
N ALA A 257 -9.26 -5.78 12.25
CA ALA A 257 -8.99 -4.99 11.05
C ALA A 257 -9.62 -3.60 11.12
N LEU A 258 -10.90 -3.50 11.52
CA LEU A 258 -11.60 -2.23 11.75
C LEU A 258 -10.92 -1.40 12.84
N SER A 259 -10.44 -2.05 13.92
CA SER A 259 -9.69 -1.37 14.98
C SER A 259 -8.37 -0.78 14.46
N ALA A 260 -7.67 -1.49 13.58
CA ALA A 260 -6.46 -1.00 12.92
C ALA A 260 -6.75 0.21 12.02
N LEU A 261 -7.84 0.17 11.24
CA LEU A 261 -8.30 1.30 10.41
C LEU A 261 -8.65 2.54 11.26
N ALA A 262 -9.35 2.34 12.38
CA ALA A 262 -9.69 3.40 13.32
C ALA A 262 -8.42 4.06 13.91
N ALA A 263 -7.42 3.25 14.26
CA ALA A 263 -6.16 3.72 14.83
C ALA A 263 -5.40 4.66 13.88
N VAL A 264 -5.46 4.39 12.57
CA VAL A 264 -4.78 5.23 11.57
C VAL A 264 -5.63 6.38 11.03
N GLY A 265 -6.96 6.29 11.22
CA GLY A 265 -7.94 7.21 10.69
C GLY A 265 -8.10 7.05 9.18
N ALA A 266 -8.24 5.81 8.71
CA ALA A 266 -8.44 5.51 7.29
C ALA A 266 -9.78 6.08 6.79
N GLU A 267 -9.76 6.71 5.63
CA GLU A 267 -10.89 7.42 4.99
C GLU A 267 -11.62 6.56 3.96
N VAL A 268 -10.92 5.59 3.37
CA VAL A 268 -11.46 4.65 2.39
C VAL A 268 -10.72 3.33 2.59
N TYR A 269 -11.39 2.20 2.45
CA TYR A 269 -10.72 0.90 2.52
C TYR A 269 -11.36 -0.15 1.63
N SER A 270 -10.59 -1.20 1.37
CA SER A 270 -11.04 -2.51 0.95
C SER A 270 -10.59 -3.57 1.95
N PHE A 271 -11.46 -4.53 2.24
CA PHE A 271 -11.07 -5.78 2.89
C PHE A 271 -11.10 -6.93 1.89
N GLY A 272 -10.18 -7.86 2.08
CA GLY A 272 -10.20 -9.19 1.47
C GLY A 272 -10.31 -10.26 2.56
N GLN A 273 -11.26 -11.18 2.42
CA GLN A 273 -11.46 -12.29 3.34
C GLN A 273 -11.60 -13.60 2.58
N PRO A 274 -11.08 -14.73 3.11
CA PRO A 274 -11.20 -16.02 2.44
C PRO A 274 -12.65 -16.52 2.45
N ALA A 275 -12.97 -17.52 1.63
CA ALA A 275 -14.24 -18.20 1.66
C ALA A 275 -14.54 -18.76 3.06
N GLY A 276 -15.75 -18.50 3.56
CA GLY A 276 -16.15 -18.79 4.93
C GLY A 276 -15.79 -17.71 5.96
N GLY A 277 -15.05 -16.68 5.55
CA GLY A 277 -14.61 -15.56 6.41
C GLY A 277 -15.52 -14.33 6.42
N ALA A 278 -16.56 -14.24 5.58
CA ALA A 278 -17.38 -13.02 5.46
C ALA A 278 -17.95 -12.49 6.78
N GLU A 279 -18.37 -13.36 7.71
CA GLU A 279 -19.01 -12.91 8.95
C GLU A 279 -18.02 -12.56 10.06
N SER A 280 -16.91 -13.30 10.18
CA SER A 280 -15.96 -13.17 11.30
C SER A 280 -14.64 -12.51 10.91
N GLY A 281 -14.29 -12.58 9.63
CA GLY A 281 -12.99 -12.25 9.11
C GLY A 281 -11.89 -13.25 9.46
N GLU A 282 -12.23 -14.43 9.96
CA GLU A 282 -11.27 -15.49 10.29
C GLU A 282 -10.91 -16.34 9.05
N PRO A 283 -9.70 -16.93 9.01
CA PRO A 283 -8.60 -16.79 9.96
C PRO A 283 -7.79 -15.48 9.79
N ASN A 284 -8.10 -14.69 8.77
CA ASN A 284 -7.49 -13.40 8.49
C ASN A 284 -8.39 -12.50 7.64
N THR A 285 -8.44 -11.22 8.01
CA THR A 285 -8.98 -10.15 7.19
C THR A 285 -7.82 -9.31 6.69
N PHE A 286 -7.58 -9.32 5.38
CA PHE A 286 -6.59 -8.46 4.74
C PHE A 286 -7.15 -7.06 4.54
N ILE A 287 -6.26 -6.08 4.61
CA ILE A 287 -6.57 -4.67 4.70
C ILE A 287 -5.84 -3.92 3.61
N PHE A 288 -6.58 -3.10 2.90
CA PHE A 288 -6.05 -2.12 1.98
C PHE A 288 -6.79 -0.80 2.16
N ALA A 289 -6.12 0.28 2.55
CA ALA A 289 -6.82 1.50 2.93
C ALA A 289 -6.07 2.78 2.57
N PHE A 290 -6.77 3.91 2.62
CA PHE A 290 -6.25 5.21 2.22
C PHE A 290 -6.57 6.28 3.25
N LYS A 291 -5.69 7.28 3.34
CA LYS A 291 -5.89 8.51 4.11
C LYS A 291 -5.28 9.70 3.38
N GLY A 292 -5.87 10.89 3.54
CA GLY A 292 -5.49 12.07 2.78
C GLY A 292 -6.12 12.10 1.39
N VAL A 293 -7.25 11.40 1.22
CA VAL A 293 -8.01 11.29 -0.04
C VAL A 293 -9.31 12.09 0.00
N GLY A 294 -9.39 13.06 0.91
CA GLY A 294 -10.49 14.02 1.00
C GLY A 294 -11.72 13.48 1.71
N GLY A 295 -11.56 12.44 2.52
CA GLY A 295 -12.63 11.86 3.33
C GLY A 295 -12.54 12.17 4.82
N SER A 296 -13.50 11.64 5.56
CA SER A 296 -13.43 11.51 7.04
C SER A 296 -13.13 10.06 7.39
N PRO A 297 -12.53 9.78 8.57
CA PRO A 297 -12.29 8.41 9.00
C PRO A 297 -13.56 7.54 8.94
N VAL A 298 -13.50 6.38 8.27
CA VAL A 298 -14.65 5.48 8.09
C VAL A 298 -15.06 4.83 9.41
N VAL A 299 -14.06 4.43 10.20
CA VAL A 299 -14.27 3.86 11.53
C VAL A 299 -14.03 4.96 12.57
N PRO A 300 -15.02 5.30 13.41
CA PRO A 300 -14.84 6.30 14.46
C PRO A 300 -13.69 5.91 15.39
N ILE A 301 -12.85 6.88 15.74
CA ILE A 301 -11.85 6.67 16.80
C ILE A 301 -12.62 6.39 18.09
N PRO A 302 -12.36 5.29 18.81
CA PRO A 302 -13.02 5.04 20.09
C PRO A 302 -12.77 6.23 21.01
N THR A 303 -13.84 6.91 21.40
CA THR A 303 -13.75 8.04 22.33
C THR A 303 -13.22 7.51 23.65
N PRO A 304 -12.17 8.09 24.26
CA PRO A 304 -11.74 7.68 25.59
C PRO A 304 -12.95 7.83 26.52
N ALA A 305 -13.39 6.72 27.12
CA ALA A 305 -14.46 6.77 28.10
C ALA A 305 -13.99 7.67 29.26
N LEU A 306 -14.60 8.85 29.39
CA LEU A 306 -14.48 9.64 30.61
C LEU A 306 -15.05 8.77 31.73
N LEU A 307 -14.17 8.17 32.54
CA LEU A 307 -14.56 7.43 33.74
C LEU A 307 -15.45 8.32 34.60
N PRO A 308 -16.76 8.03 34.75
CA PRO A 308 -17.59 8.76 35.69
C PRO A 308 -17.31 8.21 37.07
N GLY A 309 -16.45 8.89 37.84
CA GLY A 309 -16.37 8.65 39.27
C GLY A 309 -14.97 8.73 39.87
N LEU A 310 -14.45 9.94 40.05
CA LEU A 310 -13.48 10.27 41.11
C LEU A 310 -13.59 11.76 41.51
N ILE A 311 -14.82 12.29 41.62
CA ILE A 311 -15.09 13.55 42.33
C ILE A 311 -15.90 13.21 43.56
N GLY A 312 -15.23 13.00 44.69
CA GLY A 312 -15.94 12.73 45.93
C GLY A 312 -15.06 12.21 47.05
N LEU A 313 -13.95 12.87 47.37
CA LEU A 313 -13.30 12.77 48.69
C LEU A 313 -12.27 13.89 48.82
N GLY A 314 -12.70 15.02 49.40
CA GLY A 314 -11.79 16.09 49.79
C GLY A 314 -12.48 17.42 50.01
N LEU A 315 -12.93 17.68 51.24
CA LEU A 315 -12.61 18.87 52.04
C LEU A 315 -13.64 19.05 53.16
N THR A 316 -13.29 18.49 54.31
CA THR A 316 -13.85 18.85 55.61
C THR A 316 -13.64 20.34 55.88
N VAL A 317 -14.72 20.96 56.34
CA VAL A 317 -14.91 22.38 56.63
C VAL A 317 -13.88 22.92 57.64
N TRP A 318 -13.07 23.91 57.23
CA TRP A 318 -12.33 24.77 58.16
C TRP A 318 -13.08 26.09 58.34
N ARG A 319 -13.89 26.18 59.41
CA ARG A 319 -14.68 27.36 59.75
C ARG A 319 -13.80 28.36 60.51
N LYS A 320 -13.23 29.34 59.80
CA LYS A 320 -12.46 30.45 60.38
C LYS A 320 -13.42 31.46 61.05
N ARG A 321 -13.42 31.54 62.38
CA ARG A 321 -14.07 32.61 63.16
C ARG A 321 -13.40 33.95 62.83
N LYS A 322 -14.14 34.92 62.30
CA LYS A 322 -13.78 36.34 62.33
C LYS A 322 -14.54 37.02 63.46
N GLY A 323 -13.81 37.55 64.43
CA GLY A 323 -14.29 38.59 65.34
C GLY A 323 -14.12 39.97 64.69
N GLY A 324 -15.00 40.90 65.03
CA GLY A 324 -14.96 42.30 64.58
C GLY A 324 -16.32 43.00 64.63
N THR A 325 -16.76 43.35 65.85
CA THR A 325 -17.32 44.65 66.31
C THR A 325 -17.36 45.81 65.30
N VAL A 326 -18.29 46.78 65.27
CA VAL A 326 -19.36 47.31 66.15
C VAL A 326 -20.38 48.00 65.22
N GLN A 327 -21.69 47.88 65.50
CA GLN A 327 -22.71 48.79 64.96
C GLN A 327 -22.96 49.92 65.96
N GLU A 328 -22.93 51.13 65.43
CA GLU A 328 -23.30 52.42 65.98
C GLU A 328 -24.81 52.46 66.29
N GLN A 329 -25.17 52.83 67.53
CA GLN A 329 -26.48 53.38 67.84
C GLN A 329 -26.33 54.56 68.79
N ALA A 330 -26.62 55.75 68.26
CA ALA A 330 -26.98 56.94 69.00
C ALA A 330 -28.48 56.91 69.27
N ASN A 331 -28.88 57.15 70.52
CA ASN A 331 -30.03 57.96 70.96
C ASN A 331 -30.43 57.62 72.40
N GLY A 332 -30.48 58.63 73.27
CA GLY A 332 -31.15 58.61 74.57
C GLY A 332 -30.24 58.59 75.77
#